data_AF-D8DUZ4-F1
#
_entry.id   AF-D8DUZ4-F1
#
_cell.length_a   1.000
_cell.length_b   1.000
_cell.length_c   1.000
_cell.angle_alpha   90.00
_cell.angle_beta   90.00
_cell.angle_gamma   90.00
#
_symmetry.space_group_name_H-M   'P 1'
#
loop_
_entity.id
_entity.type
_entity.pdbx_description
1 polymer ?
#
loop_
_entity_poly.entity_id
_entity_poly.type
_entity_poly.pdbx_seq_one_letter_code
_entity_poly.pdbx_strand_id
1 'polypeptide(L)'
;MGKLIVNSYDEFASYLGKELGTSEWLKVDQERINAFADATLDHQWIHVDVDRAKVESPYKSTIAHGYLTLSLLPYFWNQIIEVNNLTMMVNYGMDKMRFGIPVPVGS
;
A
#
# COMPACT_ATOMS: atom_id res chain seq x y z
N MET A 1 9.60 -10.75 -12.91
CA MET A 1 8.70 -11.79 -13.47
C MET A 1 7.61 -11.09 -14.26
N GLY A 2 7.05 -11.73 -15.30
CA GLY A 2 5.92 -11.16 -16.02
C GLY A 2 4.65 -11.14 -15.17
N LYS A 3 3.75 -10.21 -15.46
CA LYS A 3 2.42 -10.11 -14.84
C LYS A 3 1.60 -11.36 -15.17
N LEU A 4 0.93 -11.94 -14.17
CA LEU A 4 0.00 -13.05 -14.37
C LEU A 4 -1.23 -12.57 -15.14
N ILE A 5 -1.61 -13.24 -16.22
CA ILE A 5 -2.83 -12.92 -16.99
C ILE A 5 -3.88 -13.99 -16.71
N VAL A 6 -5.09 -13.55 -16.36
CA VAL A 6 -6.23 -14.41 -16.04
C VAL A 6 -7.43 -14.01 -16.91
N ASN A 7 -8.07 -14.97 -17.56
CA ASN A 7 -9.11 -14.72 -18.55
C ASN A 7 -10.50 -15.21 -18.12
N SER A 8 -10.60 -15.97 -17.04
CA SER A 8 -11.88 -16.46 -16.52
C SER A 8 -11.88 -16.60 -15.01
N TYR A 9 -13.08 -16.71 -14.45
CA TYR A 9 -13.27 -17.02 -13.03
C TYR A 9 -12.61 -18.35 -12.65
N ASP A 10 -12.80 -19.40 -13.45
CA ASP A 10 -12.26 -20.74 -13.14
C ASP A 10 -10.72 -20.73 -13.16
N GLU A 11 -10.12 -19.98 -14.09
CA GLU A 11 -8.68 -19.78 -14.11
C GLU A 11 -8.21 -19.06 -12.85
N PHE A 12 -8.89 -17.97 -12.45
CA PHE A 12 -8.55 -17.25 -11.22
C PHE A 12 -8.65 -18.15 -9.98
N ALA A 13 -9.75 -18.91 -9.87
CA ALA A 13 -10.00 -19.83 -8.77
C ALA A 13 -8.94 -20.94 -8.68
N SER A 14 -8.34 -21.34 -9.81
CA SER A 14 -7.25 -22.33 -9.84
C SER A 14 -5.96 -21.86 -9.15
N TYR A 15 -5.84 -20.55 -8.88
CA TYR A 15 -4.73 -19.96 -8.12
C TYR A 15 -5.01 -19.83 -6.62
N LEU A 16 -6.14 -20.34 -6.11
CA LEU A 16 -6.42 -20.30 -4.69
C LEU A 16 -5.28 -20.95 -3.87
N GLY A 17 -4.75 -20.19 -2.91
CA GLY A 17 -3.64 -20.61 -2.06
C GLY A 17 -2.25 -20.55 -2.71
N LYS A 18 -2.12 -20.05 -3.95
CA LYS A 18 -0.84 -19.86 -4.64
C LYS A 18 -0.39 -18.40 -4.59
N GLU A 19 0.92 -18.20 -4.64
CA GLU A 19 1.49 -16.87 -4.87
C GLU A 19 1.22 -16.42 -6.31
N LEU A 20 0.69 -15.21 -6.48
CA LEU A 20 0.33 -14.66 -7.80
C LEU A 20 1.47 -13.87 -8.44
N GLY A 21 2.41 -13.36 -7.64
CA GLY A 21 3.55 -12.58 -8.07
C GLY A 21 4.03 -11.63 -6.99
N THR A 22 5.13 -10.93 -7.28
CA THR A 22 5.74 -9.91 -6.42
C THR A 22 5.85 -8.62 -7.22
N SER A 23 5.47 -7.48 -6.61
CA SER A 23 5.59 -6.16 -7.22
C SER A 23 7.03 -5.65 -7.15
N GLU A 24 7.33 -4.60 -7.90
CA GLU A 24 8.55 -3.83 -7.69
C GLU A 24 8.49 -3.05 -6.38
N TRP A 25 9.66 -2.70 -5.84
CA TRP A 25 9.77 -1.83 -4.68
C TRP A 25 9.21 -0.44 -4.98
N LEU A 26 8.44 0.10 -4.04
CA LEU A 26 7.96 1.48 -4.09
C LEU A 26 8.55 2.25 -2.93
N LYS A 27 9.38 3.25 -3.25
CA LYS A 27 9.87 4.20 -2.25
C LYS A 27 8.72 5.04 -1.71
N VAL A 28 8.61 5.14 -0.38
CA VAL A 28 7.61 6.00 0.28
C VAL A 28 8.28 7.29 0.74
N ASP A 29 8.23 8.33 -0.09
CA ASP A 29 8.82 9.64 0.23
C ASP A 29 7.87 10.55 1.03
N GLN A 30 8.42 11.67 1.51
CA GLN A 30 7.68 12.62 2.34
C GLN A 30 6.56 13.31 1.56
N GLU A 31 6.74 13.51 0.26
CA GLU A 31 5.74 14.16 -0.59
C GLU A 31 4.48 13.31 -0.66
N ARG A 32 4.60 11.99 -0.87
CA ARG A 32 3.46 11.07 -0.82
C ARG A 32 2.78 11.06 0.54
N ILE A 33 3.55 11.06 1.63
CA ILE A 33 3.01 11.09 2.99
C ILE A 33 2.21 12.39 3.22
N ASN A 34 2.73 13.53 2.81
CA ASN A 34 2.06 14.83 2.93
C ASN A 34 0.78 14.88 2.08
N ALA A 35 0.84 14.43 0.82
CA ALA A 35 -0.33 14.39 -0.05
C ALA A 35 -1.44 13.48 0.52
N PHE A 36 -1.06 12.37 1.17
CA PHE A 36 -2.03 11.52 1.84
C PHE A 36 -2.64 12.19 3.08
N ALA A 37 -1.84 12.91 3.86
CA ALA A 37 -2.34 13.74 4.96
C ALA A 37 -3.37 14.75 4.46
N ASP A 38 -3.08 15.45 3.36
CA ASP A 38 -4.00 16.43 2.76
C ASP A 38 -5.30 15.78 2.28
N ALA A 39 -5.21 14.61 1.65
CA ALA A 39 -6.36 13.87 1.15
C ALA A 39 -7.26 13.30 2.27
N THR A 40 -6.69 13.03 3.45
CA THR A 40 -7.40 12.36 4.55
C THR A 40 -7.62 13.23 5.79
N LEU A 41 -7.08 14.45 5.78
CA LEU A 41 -7.10 15.40 6.90
C LEU A 41 -6.37 14.91 8.15
N ASP A 42 -5.51 13.88 8.01
CA ASP A 42 -4.67 13.36 9.09
C ASP A 42 -3.27 13.98 9.01
N HIS A 43 -3.15 15.16 9.60
CA HIS A 43 -1.87 15.89 9.75
C HIS A 43 -1.19 15.63 11.09
N GLN A 44 -1.36 14.44 11.68
CA GLN A 44 -0.65 14.09 12.90
C GLN A 44 0.87 14.25 12.70
N TRP A 45 1.53 14.89 13.66
CA TRP A 45 2.93 15.34 13.55
C TRP A 45 3.92 14.22 13.18
N ILE A 46 3.67 12.97 13.58
CA ILE A 46 4.52 11.82 13.25
C ILE A 46 4.60 11.53 11.74
N HIS A 47 3.67 12.06 10.94
CA HIS A 47 3.61 11.90 9.50
C HIS A 47 4.19 13.11 8.76
N VAL A 48 3.92 14.33 9.22
CA VAL A 48 4.13 15.55 8.43
C VAL A 48 5.16 16.53 9.02
N ASP A 49 5.42 16.48 10.33
CA ASP A 49 6.34 17.40 10.98
C ASP A 49 7.74 16.77 11.07
N VAL A 50 8.53 17.00 10.02
CA VAL A 50 9.87 16.41 9.86
C VAL A 50 10.82 16.81 10.99
N ASP A 51 10.80 18.07 11.42
CA ASP A 51 11.75 18.56 12.41
C ASP A 51 11.39 18.10 13.82
N ARG A 52 10.10 18.10 14.16
CA ARG A 52 9.63 17.50 15.40
C ARG A 52 9.87 16.00 15.42
N ALA A 53 9.59 15.29 14.32
CA ALA A 53 9.78 13.85 14.23
C ALA A 53 11.25 13.43 14.43
N LYS A 54 12.22 14.18 13.89
CA LYS A 54 13.65 13.93 14.14
C LYS A 54 14.00 13.93 15.63
N VAL A 55 13.35 14.78 16.43
CA VAL A 55 13.67 14.98 17.85
C VAL A 55 12.84 14.08 18.75
N GLU A 56 11.51 14.12 18.59
CA GLU A 56 10.54 13.53 19.52
C GLU A 56 10.10 12.12 19.12
N SER A 57 10.12 11.77 17.83
CA SER A 57 9.65 10.44 17.38
C SER A 57 10.55 9.34 17.92
N PRO A 58 10.00 8.18 18.34
CA PRO A 58 10.78 6.98 18.62
C PRO A 58 11.61 6.53 17.41
N TYR A 59 11.18 6.88 16.20
CA TYR A 59 11.80 6.49 14.93
C TYR A 59 12.83 7.51 14.43
N LYS A 60 12.96 8.66 15.10
CA LYS A 60 13.83 9.79 14.69
C LYS A 60 13.63 10.23 13.24
N SER A 61 12.43 9.99 12.73
CA SER A 61 11.98 10.29 11.38
C SER A 61 10.46 10.30 11.36
N THR A 62 9.88 10.89 10.32
CA THR A 62 8.46 10.71 10.00
C THR A 62 8.22 9.28 9.54
N ILE A 63 7.00 8.81 9.74
CA ILE A 63 6.54 7.50 9.27
C ILE A 63 5.32 7.70 8.37
N ALA A 64 5.12 6.81 7.42
CA ALA A 64 3.90 6.81 6.61
C ALA A 64 2.67 6.54 7.48
N HIS A 65 1.52 7.08 7.09
CA HIS A 65 0.24 6.67 7.63
C HIS A 65 0.04 5.18 7.40
N GLY A 66 -0.47 4.44 8.39
CA GLY A 66 -0.86 3.05 8.17
C GLY A 66 -1.85 2.95 7.00
N TYR A 67 -2.84 3.83 6.96
CA TYR A 67 -3.81 3.83 5.86
C TYR A 67 -3.21 4.18 4.49
N LEU A 68 -2.08 4.90 4.43
CA LEU A 68 -1.34 5.08 3.17
C LEU A 68 -0.78 3.73 2.69
N THR A 69 -0.14 2.97 3.59
CA THR A 69 0.45 1.67 3.19
C THR A 69 -0.61 0.68 2.71
N LEU A 70 -1.79 0.70 3.35
CA LEU A 70 -2.94 -0.09 2.93
C LEU A 70 -3.47 0.35 1.56
N SER A 71 -3.62 1.66 1.34
CA SER A 71 -4.20 2.20 0.10
C SER A 71 -3.29 2.03 -1.12
N LEU A 72 -2.04 1.59 -0.94
CA LEU A 72 -1.14 1.18 -2.02
C LEU A 72 -1.40 -0.25 -2.54
N LEU A 73 -2.23 -1.07 -1.88
CA LEU A 73 -2.52 -2.43 -2.34
C LEU A 73 -3.01 -2.49 -3.81
N PRO A 74 -3.91 -1.61 -4.30
CA PRO A 74 -4.31 -1.62 -5.71
C PRO A 74 -3.13 -1.33 -6.67
N TYR A 75 -2.19 -0.47 -6.26
CA TYR A 75 -1.00 -0.18 -7.07
C TYR A 75 -0.10 -1.41 -7.19
N PHE A 76 0.13 -2.15 -6.10
CA PHE A 76 0.91 -3.38 -6.12
C PHE A 76 0.19 -4.51 -6.85
N TRP A 77 -1.14 -4.63 -6.67
CA TRP A 77 -1.98 -5.60 -7.38
C TRP A 77 -1.84 -5.48 -8.91
N ASN A 78 -1.90 -4.24 -9.41
CA ASN A 78 -1.80 -3.95 -10.84
C ASN A 78 -0.43 -4.27 -11.46
N GLN A 79 0.60 -4.53 -10.64
CA GLN A 79 1.91 -4.97 -11.13
C GLN A 79 2.01 -6.49 -11.26
N ILE A 80 1.23 -7.24 -10.47
CA ILE A 80 1.39 -8.70 -10.36
C ILE A 80 0.37 -9.48 -11.18
N ILE A 81 -0.84 -8.95 -11.38
CA ILE A 81 -1.91 -9.68 -12.05
C ILE A 81 -2.81 -8.77 -12.90
N GLU A 82 -3.26 -9.31 -14.03
CA GLU A 82 -4.30 -8.77 -14.89
C GLU A 82 -5.45 -9.77 -14.97
N VAL A 83 -6.65 -9.31 -14.65
CA VAL A 83 -7.86 -10.14 -14.74
C VAL A 83 -8.75 -9.54 -15.82
N ASN A 84 -8.84 -10.25 -16.94
CA ASN A 84 -9.66 -9.86 -18.08
C ASN A 84 -11.14 -10.16 -17.81
N ASN A 85 -12.01 -9.61 -18.66
CA ASN A 85 -13.47 -9.76 -18.58
C ASN A 85 -14.08 -9.17 -17.29
N LEU A 86 -13.41 -8.17 -16.69
CA LEU A 86 -13.95 -7.35 -15.60
C LEU A 86 -14.40 -5.98 -16.11
N THR A 87 -15.55 -5.52 -15.63
CA THR A 87 -16.00 -4.13 -15.87
C THR A 87 -15.37 -3.17 -14.86
N MET A 88 -15.30 -3.57 -13.59
CA MET A 88 -14.72 -2.78 -12.51
C MET A 88 -14.27 -3.67 -11.36
N MET A 89 -13.31 -3.20 -10.58
CA MET A 89 -12.88 -3.82 -9.32
C MET A 89 -13.24 -2.89 -8.16
N VAL A 90 -13.79 -3.45 -7.08
CA VAL A 90 -14.21 -2.70 -5.89
C VAL A 90 -13.62 -3.36 -4.66
N ASN A 91 -13.03 -2.56 -3.78
CA ASN A 91 -12.59 -3.04 -2.46
C ASN A 91 -13.83 -3.33 -1.60
N TYR A 92 -14.11 -4.60 -1.35
CA TYR A 92 -15.26 -5.02 -0.54
C TYR A 92 -15.06 -4.77 0.96
N GLY A 93 -13.87 -5.11 1.46
CA GLY A 93 -13.56 -5.03 2.88
C GLY A 93 -12.31 -5.80 3.24
N MET A 94 -12.03 -5.86 4.53
CA MET A 94 -10.85 -6.52 5.11
C MET A 94 -11.28 -7.22 6.39
N ASP A 95 -10.87 -8.48 6.58
CA ASP A 95 -11.26 -9.26 7.76
C ASP A 95 -10.34 -9.00 8.95
N LYS A 96 -9.06 -9.34 8.82
CA LYS A 96 -8.07 -9.27 9.91
C LYS A 96 -6.83 -8.53 9.45
N MET A 97 -6.80 -7.23 9.69
CA MET A 97 -5.67 -6.38 9.33
C MET A 97 -4.99 -5.78 10.56
N ARG A 98 -3.66 -5.72 10.50
CA ARG A 98 -2.81 -5.15 11.55
C ARG A 98 -1.64 -4.41 10.92
N PHE A 99 -1.28 -3.27 11.49
CA PHE A 99 -0.04 -2.58 11.19
C PHE A 99 1.05 -3.11 12.13
N GLY A 100 2.01 -3.86 11.59
CA GLY A 100 3.05 -4.50 12.39
C GLY A 100 4.21 -3.58 12.73
N ILE A 101 4.93 -3.14 11.70
CA ILE A 101 6.11 -2.28 11.82
C ILE A 101 5.80 -0.96 11.09
N PRO A 102 6.09 0.21 11.68
CA PRO A 102 5.95 1.48 11.01
C PRO A 102 6.88 1.57 9.80
N VAL A 103 6.48 2.34 8.79
CA VAL A 103 7.26 2.53 7.55
C VAL A 103 7.91 3.91 7.62
N PRO A 104 9.21 4.03 7.93
CA PRO A 104 9.90 5.31 7.95
C PRO A 104 9.92 5.93 6.56
N VAL A 105 9.91 7.26 6.48
CA VAL A 105 10.06 7.95 5.19
C VAL A 105 11.36 7.55 4.49
N GLY A 106 11.28 7.36 3.18
CA GLY A 106 12.40 7.01 2.31
C GLY A 106 12.74 5.53 2.22
N SER A 107 12.03 4.65 2.96
CA SER A 107 12.12 3.20 2.80
C SER A 107 11.49 2.71 1.49
#